data_AF-A0A9P7G834-F1
#
_entry.id   AF-A0A9P7G834-F1
#
_cell.length_a   1.000
_cell.length_b   1.000
_cell.length_c   1.000
_cell.angle_alpha   90.00
_cell.angle_beta   90.00
_cell.angle_gamma   90.00
#
_symmetry.space_group_name_H-M   'P 1'
#
loop_
_entity.id
_entity.type
_entity.pdbx_description
1 polymer ?
#
loop_
_entity_poly.entity_id
_entity_poly.type
_entity_poly.pdbx_seq_one_letter_code
_entity_poly.pdbx_strand_id
1 'polypeptide(L)'
;MLFYYSLAAAFLALMVAYRMKAMFPRLSNYTPLSTFSQQVDAGMSSSAFDIEANLRDGDSRAGLDERGTQEVMEIMQQQRVK
;
A
#
# COMPACT_ATOMS: atom_id res chain seq x y z
N MET A 1 11.65 -1.37 -33.23
CA MET A 1 10.29 -0.79 -33.28
C MET A 1 9.54 -0.95 -31.96
N LEU A 2 9.30 -2.16 -31.44
CA LEU A 2 8.56 -2.37 -30.16
C LEU A 2 9.17 -1.62 -28.95
N PHE A 3 10.50 -1.55 -28.83
CA PHE A 3 11.18 -0.78 -27.77
C PHE A 3 10.89 0.73 -27.79
N TYR A 4 10.75 1.33 -28.99
CA TYR A 4 10.46 2.77 -29.12
C TYR A 4 9.03 3.10 -28.70
N TYR A 5 8.07 2.23 -29.04
CA TYR A 5 6.69 2.36 -28.57
C TYR A 5 6.58 2.19 -27.05
N SER A 6 7.34 1.26 -26.47
CA SER A 6 7.43 1.09 -25.01
C SER A 6 8.00 2.32 -24.31
N LEU A 7 9.05 2.94 -24.87
CA LEU A 7 9.66 4.14 -24.32
C LEU A 7 8.73 5.34 -24.41
N ALA A 8 8.05 5.53 -25.55
CA ALA A 8 7.07 6.59 -25.73
C ALA A 8 5.86 6.42 -24.81
N ALA A 9 5.38 5.19 -24.60
CA ALA A 9 4.30 4.88 -23.67
C ALA A 9 4.70 5.14 -22.21
N ALA A 10 5.92 4.76 -21.80
CA ALA A 10 6.44 5.06 -20.47
C ALA A 10 6.58 6.57 -20.24
N PHE A 11 7.05 7.31 -21.25
CA PHE A 11 7.16 8.76 -21.20
C PHE A 11 5.79 9.44 -21.08
N LEU A 12 4.81 8.96 -21.84
CA LEU A 12 3.43 9.43 -21.75
C LEU A 12 2.82 9.15 -20.37
N ALA A 13 3.02 7.95 -19.81
CA ALA A 13 2.54 7.58 -18.49
C ALA A 13 3.13 8.49 -17.38
N LEU A 14 4.43 8.76 -17.45
CA LEU A 14 5.12 9.70 -16.54
C LEU A 14 4.55 11.11 -16.65
N MET A 15 4.31 11.59 -17.87
CA MET A 15 3.77 12.93 -18.11
C MET A 15 2.33 13.06 -17.58
N VAL A 16 1.50 12.03 -17.76
CA VAL A 16 0.14 11.97 -17.21
C VAL A 16 0.18 11.97 -15.68
N ALA A 17 1.03 11.15 -15.05
CA ALA A 17 1.17 11.11 -13.60
C ALA A 17 1.59 12.47 -13.02
N TYR A 18 2.54 13.16 -13.67
CA TYR A 18 2.98 14.49 -13.26
C TYR A 18 1.86 15.53 -13.34
N ARG A 19 1.08 15.52 -14.43
CA ARG A 19 -0.07 16.42 -14.61
C ARG A 19 -1.18 16.16 -13.61
N MET A 20 -1.47 14.90 -13.28
CA MET A 20 -2.45 14.54 -12.25
C MET A 20 -2.07 15.13 -10.88
N LYS A 21 -0.79 15.02 -10.49
CA LYS A 21 -0.32 15.57 -9.21
C LYS A 21 -0.50 17.10 -9.12
N ALA A 22 -0.31 17.82 -10.23
CA ALA A 22 -0.49 19.27 -10.29
C ALA A 22 -1.96 19.72 -10.17
N MET A 23 -2.93 18.88 -10.56
CA MET A 23 -4.36 19.23 -10.52
C MET A 23 -4.99 19.08 -9.14
N PHE A 24 -4.35 18.36 -8.22
CA PHE A 24 -4.88 18.13 -6.87
C PHE A 24 -3.91 18.58 -5.77
N PRO A 25 -3.61 19.90 -5.68
CA PRO A 25 -2.68 20.42 -4.67
C PRO A 25 -3.14 20.16 -3.23
N ARG A 26 -4.45 19.94 -3.01
CA ARG A 26 -5.02 19.58 -1.70
C ARG A 26 -4.67 18.16 -1.24
N LEU A 27 -4.29 17.28 -2.16
CA LEU A 27 -3.84 15.92 -1.85
C LEU A 27 -2.32 15.84 -1.62
N SER A 28 -1.61 16.98 -1.60
CA SER A 28 -0.15 17.03 -1.37
C SER A 28 0.28 16.45 -0.02
N ASN A 29 -0.60 16.49 0.99
CA ASN A 29 -0.36 15.90 2.29
C ASN A 29 -0.96 14.48 2.44
N TYR A 30 -1.57 13.94 1.39
CA TYR A 30 -2.15 12.61 1.42
C TYR A 30 -1.11 11.58 1.00
N THR A 31 -0.77 10.67 1.91
CA THR A 31 0.06 9.50 1.60
C THR A 31 -0.86 8.33 1.30
N PRO A 32 -0.76 7.70 0.11
CA PRO A 32 -1.52 6.48 -0.16
C PRO A 32 -1.08 5.37 0.79
N LEU A 33 -2.06 4.69 1.38
CA LEU A 33 -1.86 3.56 2.29
C LEU A 33 -1.61 2.27 1.51
N SER A 34 -0.92 1.31 2.13
CA SER A 34 -0.72 -0.01 1.54
C SER A 34 -2.01 -0.85 1.62
N THR A 35 -2.12 -1.84 0.72
CA THR A 35 -3.17 -2.86 0.78
C THR A 35 -2.82 -3.92 1.81
N PHE A 36 -3.81 -4.71 2.25
CA PHE A 36 -3.61 -5.82 3.19
C PHE A 36 -2.54 -6.82 2.75
N SER A 37 -2.33 -7.01 1.44
CA SER A 37 -1.33 -7.93 0.91
C SER A 37 0.08 -7.67 1.46
N GLN A 38 0.51 -6.41 1.54
CA GLN A 38 1.84 -6.08 2.06
C GLN A 38 1.97 -6.33 3.58
N GLN A 39 0.85 -6.19 4.32
CA GLN A 39 0.81 -6.45 5.76
C GLN A 39 0.79 -7.95 6.06
N VAL A 40 0.09 -8.73 5.24
CA VAL A 40 0.16 -10.20 5.27
C VAL A 40 1.59 -10.67 5.01
N ASP A 41 2.24 -10.14 3.97
CA ASP A 41 3.64 -10.47 3.65
C ASP A 41 4.60 -10.10 4.80
N ALA A 42 4.27 -9.06 5.58
CA ALA A 42 5.01 -8.65 6.77
C ALA A 42 4.69 -9.48 8.03
N GLY A 43 3.78 -10.45 7.94
CA GLY A 43 3.38 -11.28 9.08
C GLY A 43 2.49 -10.56 10.10
N MET A 44 1.77 -9.52 9.68
CA MET A 44 0.84 -8.75 10.51
C MET A 44 -0.51 -9.47 10.65
N SER A 45 -0.49 -10.76 10.99
CA SER A 45 -1.68 -11.57 11.26
C SER A 45 -1.43 -12.40 12.50
N SER A 46 -2.43 -12.51 13.37
CA SER A 46 -2.28 -13.09 14.70
C SER A 46 -3.43 -13.97 15.15
N SER A 47 -3.21 -14.67 16.26
CA SER A 47 -4.28 -15.37 16.97
C SER A 47 -5.42 -14.46 17.46
N ALA A 48 -5.18 -13.16 17.62
CA ALA A 48 -6.18 -12.19 18.07
C ALA A 48 -6.92 -11.51 16.90
N PHE A 49 -6.33 -11.49 15.71
CA PHE A 49 -6.92 -10.90 14.50
C PHE A 49 -6.33 -11.52 13.24
N ASP A 50 -7.19 -11.85 12.27
CA ASP A 50 -6.79 -12.47 11.01
C ASP A 50 -6.89 -11.45 9.86
N ILE A 51 -5.75 -10.97 9.38
CA ILE A 51 -5.70 -10.05 8.23
C ILE A 51 -5.75 -10.80 6.90
N GLU A 52 -5.40 -12.08 6.87
CA GLU A 52 -5.50 -12.91 5.66
C GLU A 52 -6.96 -13.11 5.25
N ALA A 53 -7.87 -13.17 6.22
CA ALA A 53 -9.31 -13.18 5.96
C ALA A 53 -9.77 -11.95 5.17
N ASN A 54 -9.28 -10.75 5.49
CA ASN A 54 -9.64 -9.53 4.74
C ASN A 54 -9.18 -9.62 3.27
N LEU A 55 -7.98 -10.16 3.03
CA LEU A 55 -7.49 -10.36 1.68
C LEU A 55 -8.32 -11.41 0.92
N ARG A 56 -8.61 -12.54 1.57
CA ARG A 56 -9.42 -13.63 1.00
C ARG A 56 -10.83 -13.17 0.66
N ASP A 57 -11.43 -12.35 1.50
CA ASP A 57 -12.80 -11.89 1.35
C ASP A 57 -12.92 -10.67 0.41
N GLY A 58 -11.78 -10.23 -0.16
CA GLY A 58 -11.73 -9.14 -1.12
C GLY A 58 -12.04 -7.77 -0.52
N ASP A 59 -11.65 -7.55 0.74
CA ASP A 59 -11.88 -6.30 1.43
C ASP A 59 -11.18 -5.15 0.69
N SER A 60 -11.98 -4.14 0.33
CA SER A 60 -11.52 -2.97 -0.43
C SER A 60 -10.92 -1.87 0.44
N ARG A 61 -10.93 -2.02 1.77
CA ARG A 61 -10.31 -1.05 2.68
C ARG A 61 -8.80 -1.06 2.48
N ALA A 62 -8.20 0.12 2.60
CA ALA A 62 -6.75 0.22 2.70
C ALA A 62 -6.31 -0.22 4.10
N GLY A 63 -5.12 -0.82 4.17
CA GLY A 63 -4.50 -1.18 5.44
C GLY A 63 -3.89 0.05 6.12
N LEU A 64 -3.07 -0.20 7.14
CA LEU A 64 -2.23 0.82 7.79
C LEU A 64 -1.12 1.37 6.88
N ASP A 65 -0.58 2.53 7.24
CA ASP A 65 0.69 3.00 6.68
C ASP A 65 1.88 2.20 7.25
N GLU A 66 3.07 2.46 6.72
CA GLU A 66 4.31 1.80 7.18
C GLU A 66 4.54 2.02 8.68
N ARG A 67 4.31 3.24 9.17
CA ARG A 67 4.49 3.59 10.58
C ARG A 67 3.51 2.85 11.48
N GLY A 68 2.22 2.86 11.16
CA GLY A 68 1.20 2.15 11.92
C GLY A 68 1.40 0.63 11.89
N THR A 69 1.86 0.09 10.76
CA THR A 69 2.25 -1.33 10.66
C THR A 69 3.37 -1.64 11.64
N GLN A 70 4.43 -0.82 11.67
CA GLN A 70 5.54 -1.02 12.59
C GLN A 70 5.10 -0.92 14.06
N GLU A 71 4.30 0.09 14.42
CA GLU A 71 3.80 0.27 15.79
C GLU A 71 2.99 -0.95 16.26
N VAL A 72 2.12 -1.51 15.40
CA VAL A 72 1.36 -2.73 15.73
C VAL A 72 2.29 -3.94 15.89
N MET A 73 3.26 -4.12 15.00
CA MET A 73 4.22 -5.23 15.08
C MET A 73 5.05 -5.16 16.38
N GLU A 74 5.46 -3.96 16.79
CA GLU A 74 6.16 -3.74 18.06
C GLU A 74 5.28 -4.12 19.26
N ILE A 75 3.99 -3.74 19.24
CA ILE A 75 3.02 -4.14 20.27
C ILE A 75 2.86 -5.66 20.30
N MET A 76 2.70 -6.30 19.13
CA MET A 76 2.57 -7.76 19.03
C MET A 76 3.77 -8.48 19.65
N GLN A 77 4.98 -7.98 19.34
CA GLN A 77 6.22 -8.51 19.90
C GLN A 77 6.29 -8.32 21.43
N GLN A 78 5.94 -7.14 21.94
CA GLN A 78 5.93 -6.85 23.37
C GLN A 78 4.93 -7.73 24.14
N GLN A 79 3.75 -7.95 23.56
CA GLN A 79 2.69 -8.78 24.13
C GLN A 79 2.89 -10.28 23.88
N ARG A 80 3.91 -10.66 23.10
CA ARG A 80 4.19 -12.05 22.69
C ARG A 80 3.01 -12.73 22.00
N VAL A 81 2.26 -11.95 21.22
CA VAL A 81 1.22 -12.47 20.34
C VAL A 81 1.81 -12.62 18.94
N LYS A 82 1.69 -13.83 18.40
CA LYS A 82 1.88 -14.05 16.97
C LYS A 82 0.56 -13.83 16.30
#